data_AF-M2LZZ9-F1
#
_entry.id   AF-M2LZZ9-F1
#
_cell.length_a   1.000
_cell.length_b   1.000
_cell.length_c   1.000
_cell.angle_alpha   90.00
_cell.angle_beta   90.00
_cell.angle_gamma   90.00
#
_symmetry.space_group_name_H-M   'P 1'
#
loop_
_entity.id
_entity.type
_entity.pdbx_description
1 polymer ?
#
loop_
_entity_poly.entity_id
_entity_poly.type
_entity_poly.pdbx_seq_one_letter_code
_entity_poly.pdbx_strand_id
1 'polypeptide(L)'
;MSNDAPFHGLLFWYAHFSTIPDTQTIRLTDSLRGNLTLGLDFPVALAVAIGRHLFLRNTSLFSLNVHVPSVSVTKTLLDGVPVDEKREYTRAEIWNVAAQNGIAGQMDALGLWALASDVETGRLRGSDVVAFQRGTLFDEVERRRKGRNQVLPFWRGGPISVAGHSWAVKRLLDVDVYRADSKHD
;
A
#
# COMPACT_ATOMS: atom_id res chain seq x y z
N MET A 1 2.39 21.90 -1.41
CA MET A 1 1.54 20.70 -1.48
C MET A 1 1.27 20.48 -2.95
N SER A 2 1.76 19.37 -3.53
CA SER A 2 1.48 19.08 -4.94
C SER A 2 -0.03 18.87 -5.10
N ASN A 3 -0.63 19.51 -6.10
CA ASN A 3 -2.07 19.50 -6.37
C ASN A 3 -2.49 18.21 -7.10
N ASP A 4 -1.90 17.09 -6.71
CA ASP A 4 -2.05 15.82 -7.42
C ASP A 4 -3.32 15.12 -6.96
N ALA A 5 -3.99 14.45 -7.90
CA ALA A 5 -5.18 13.69 -7.61
C ALA A 5 -4.87 12.57 -6.59
N PRO A 6 -5.76 12.21 -5.65
CA PRO A 6 -5.45 11.27 -4.58
C PRO A 6 -4.87 9.93 -5.04
N PHE A 7 -5.37 9.37 -6.15
CA PHE A 7 -4.83 8.13 -6.68
C PHE A 7 -3.40 8.30 -7.21
N HIS A 8 -3.09 9.45 -7.81
CA HIS A 8 -1.73 9.78 -8.24
C HIS A 8 -0.80 9.94 -7.04
N GLY A 9 -1.26 10.48 -5.92
CA GLY A 9 -0.49 10.54 -4.68
C GLY A 9 -0.01 9.15 -4.21
N LEU A 10 -0.91 8.16 -4.20
CA LEU A 10 -0.57 6.76 -3.89
C LEU A 10 0.44 6.16 -4.87
N LEU A 11 0.37 6.56 -6.14
CA LEU A 11 1.27 6.10 -7.19
C LEU A 11 2.66 6.75 -7.06
N PHE A 12 2.73 8.07 -6.91
CA PHE A 12 3.98 8.81 -6.74
C PHE A 12 4.80 8.32 -5.54
N TRP A 13 4.13 7.85 -4.48
CA TRP A 13 4.81 7.21 -3.35
C TRP A 13 5.73 6.04 -3.78
N TYR A 14 5.33 5.22 -4.76
CA TYR A 14 6.19 4.14 -5.27
C TYR A 14 7.40 4.67 -6.04
N ALA A 15 7.29 5.82 -6.69
CA ALA A 15 8.39 6.40 -7.46
C ALA A 15 9.57 6.83 -6.55
N HIS A 16 9.33 7.07 -5.25
CA HIS A 16 10.40 7.32 -4.27
C HIS A 16 11.39 6.15 -4.12
N PHE A 17 11.00 4.93 -4.52
CA PHE A 17 11.86 3.74 -4.45
C PHE A 17 12.68 3.50 -5.73
N SER A 18 12.53 4.37 -6.73
CA SER A 18 13.29 4.32 -7.97
C SER A 18 14.78 4.58 -7.72
N THR A 19 15.64 3.76 -8.32
CA THR A 19 17.10 3.99 -8.32
C THR A 19 17.55 4.99 -9.39
N ILE A 20 16.62 5.48 -10.20
CA ILE A 20 16.88 6.38 -11.33
C ILE A 20 16.12 7.68 -11.05
N PRO A 21 16.68 8.86 -11.37
CA PRO A 21 16.07 10.17 -11.12
C PRO A 21 14.88 10.45 -12.05
N ASP A 22 13.86 9.60 -11.97
CA ASP A 22 12.55 9.75 -12.60
C ASP A 22 11.50 9.51 -11.50
N THR A 23 10.80 10.58 -11.11
CA THR A 23 9.76 10.56 -10.10
C THR A 23 8.36 10.46 -10.69
N GLN A 24 8.23 10.35 -12.02
CA GLN A 24 6.96 10.32 -12.72
C GLN A 24 6.62 8.94 -13.28
N THR A 25 7.61 8.05 -13.38
CA THR A 25 7.40 6.69 -13.85
C THR A 25 7.67 5.70 -12.73
N ILE A 26 6.72 4.78 -12.53
CA ILE A 26 6.86 3.65 -11.62
C ILE A 26 7.29 2.45 -12.44
N ARG A 27 8.42 1.85 -12.08
CA ARG A 27 8.86 0.56 -12.61
C ARG A 27 8.33 -0.57 -11.74
N LEU A 28 8.29 -1.78 -12.30
CA LEU A 28 7.86 -2.95 -11.54
C LEU A 28 8.70 -3.15 -10.27
N THR A 29 10.00 -2.87 -10.33
CA THR A 29 10.92 -2.92 -9.19
C THR A 29 10.57 -1.91 -8.11
N ASP A 30 10.14 -0.71 -8.47
CA ASP A 30 9.82 0.37 -7.53
C ASP A 30 8.51 0.02 -6.80
N SER A 31 7.52 -0.48 -7.56
CA SER A 31 6.30 -1.06 -7.02
C SER A 31 6.57 -2.22 -6.06
N LEU A 32 7.46 -3.13 -6.43
CA LEU A 32 7.82 -4.28 -5.59
C LEU A 32 8.49 -3.82 -4.29
N ARG A 33 9.46 -2.90 -4.37
CA ARG A 33 10.13 -2.33 -3.20
C ARG A 33 9.15 -1.64 -2.26
N GLY A 34 8.27 -0.80 -2.79
CA GLY A 34 7.23 -0.16 -2.00
C GLY A 34 6.29 -1.17 -1.32
N ASN A 35 5.83 -2.20 -2.04
CA ASN A 35 4.97 -3.24 -1.46
C ASN A 35 5.66 -3.99 -0.31
N LEU A 36 6.96 -4.29 -0.46
CA LEU A 36 7.76 -4.91 0.60
C LEU A 36 7.95 -3.97 1.80
N THR A 37 8.19 -2.69 1.56
CA THR A 37 8.24 -1.65 2.60
C THR A 37 6.93 -1.55 3.39
N LEU A 38 5.79 -1.81 2.74
CA LEU A 38 4.48 -1.90 3.40
C LEU A 38 4.28 -3.20 4.20
N GLY A 39 5.27 -4.09 4.26
CA GLY A 39 5.25 -5.32 5.05
C GLY A 39 4.58 -6.50 4.35
N LEU A 40 4.38 -6.44 3.03
CA LEU A 40 3.91 -7.58 2.26
C LEU A 40 5.02 -8.61 2.06
N ASP A 41 4.70 -9.89 2.08
CA ASP A 41 5.61 -10.95 1.69
C ASP A 41 5.94 -10.86 0.19
N PHE A 42 7.03 -11.51 -0.22
CA PHE A 42 7.54 -11.38 -1.58
C PHE A 42 6.55 -11.88 -2.65
N PRO A 43 5.97 -13.09 -2.56
CA PRO A 43 4.93 -13.53 -3.49
C PRO A 43 3.76 -12.55 -3.64
N VAL A 44 3.21 -12.08 -2.52
CA VAL A 44 2.07 -11.15 -2.53
C VAL A 44 2.49 -9.79 -3.10
N ALA A 45 3.64 -9.26 -2.67
CA ALA A 45 4.17 -7.99 -3.16
C ALA A 45 4.41 -8.03 -4.68
N LEU A 46 4.92 -9.13 -5.22
CA LEU A 46 5.15 -9.31 -6.65
C LEU A 46 3.83 -9.42 -7.42
N ALA A 47 2.87 -10.20 -6.91
CA ALA A 47 1.56 -10.33 -7.53
C ALA A 47 0.82 -8.98 -7.61
N VAL A 48 0.83 -8.21 -6.52
CA VAL A 48 0.25 -6.86 -6.47
C VAL A 48 0.96 -5.90 -7.42
N ALA A 49 2.30 -5.96 -7.49
CA ALA A 49 3.07 -5.14 -8.42
C ALA A 49 2.72 -5.47 -9.87
N ILE A 50 2.69 -6.75 -10.27
CA ILE A 50 2.30 -7.14 -11.62
C ILE A 50 0.87 -6.70 -11.92
N GLY A 51 -0.09 -6.98 -11.03
CA GLY A 51 -1.49 -6.60 -11.20
C GLY A 51 -1.67 -5.10 -11.44
N ARG A 52 -1.03 -4.26 -10.63
CA ARG A 52 -1.04 -2.80 -10.80
C ARG A 52 -0.51 -2.39 -12.16
N HIS A 53 0.62 -2.95 -12.58
CA HIS A 53 1.27 -2.56 -13.83
C HIS A 53 0.52 -3.05 -15.07
N LEU A 54 -0.16 -4.19 -14.99
CA LEU A 54 -1.05 -4.65 -16.06
C LEU A 54 -2.31 -3.79 -16.16
N PHE A 55 -2.90 -3.42 -15.02
CA PHE A 55 -4.10 -2.59 -14.97
C PHE A 55 -3.86 -1.14 -15.39
N LEU A 56 -2.74 -0.55 -14.97
CA LEU A 56 -2.39 0.86 -15.23
C LEU A 56 -1.43 1.05 -16.43
N ARG A 57 -1.25 0.02 -17.26
CA ARG A 57 -0.30 0.05 -18.38
C ARG A 57 -0.62 1.19 -19.34
N ASN A 58 0.29 2.16 -19.48
CA ASN A 58 0.07 3.36 -20.29
C ASN A 58 1.30 3.85 -21.08
N THR A 59 2.42 3.12 -21.07
CA THR A 59 3.66 3.53 -21.75
C THR A 59 3.87 2.82 -23.09
N SER A 60 3.85 1.48 -23.11
CA SER A 60 3.87 0.69 -24.36
C SER A 60 3.33 -0.73 -24.13
N LEU A 61 3.03 -1.45 -25.22
CA LEU A 61 2.40 -2.78 -25.18
C LEU A 61 3.21 -3.82 -24.38
N PHE A 62 4.54 -3.75 -24.45
CA PHE A 62 5.45 -4.70 -23.79
C PHE A 62 6.12 -4.14 -22.53
N SER A 63 5.86 -2.87 -22.17
CA SER A 63 6.44 -2.28 -20.97
C SER A 63 5.50 -2.45 -19.78
N LEU A 64 6.06 -2.91 -18.67
CA LEU A 64 5.45 -2.86 -17.35
C LEU A 64 5.88 -1.57 -16.64
N ASN A 65 5.94 -0.44 -17.33
CA ASN A 65 6.16 0.87 -16.70
C ASN A 65 4.84 1.63 -16.66
N VAL A 66 4.59 2.32 -15.55
CA VAL A 66 3.40 3.16 -15.38
C VAL A 66 3.87 4.60 -15.29
N HIS A 67 3.49 5.43 -16.27
CA HIS A 67 3.73 6.86 -16.22
C HIS A 67 2.57 7.53 -15.49
N VAL A 68 2.80 7.97 -14.25
CA VAL A 68 1.75 8.43 -13.33
C VAL A 68 0.91 9.58 -13.90
N PRO A 69 1.50 10.64 -14.51
CA PRO A 69 0.72 11.74 -15.09
C PRO A 69 -0.26 11.33 -16.20
N SER A 70 -0.01 10.21 -16.90
CA SER A 70 -0.89 9.68 -17.95
C SER A 70 -1.94 8.69 -17.43
N VAL A 71 -2.04 8.47 -16.12
CA VAL A 71 -3.09 7.62 -15.53
C VAL A 71 -4.39 8.40 -15.47
N SER A 72 -5.42 7.93 -16.18
CA SER A 72 -6.74 8.58 -16.23
C SER A 72 -7.51 8.50 -14.91
N VAL A 73 -7.21 7.50 -14.07
CA VAL A 73 -7.82 7.34 -12.74
C VAL A 73 -7.22 8.37 -11.79
N THR A 74 -8.07 9.22 -11.24
CA THR A 74 -7.68 10.33 -10.33
C THR A 74 -8.15 10.10 -8.89
N LYS A 75 -9.26 9.38 -8.71
CA LYS A 75 -9.90 9.11 -7.43
C LYS A 75 -9.63 7.69 -6.98
N THR A 76 -9.57 7.46 -5.66
CA THR A 76 -9.58 6.10 -5.10
C THR A 76 -11.00 5.53 -5.18
N LEU A 77 -11.16 4.21 -5.11
CA LEU A 77 -12.50 3.60 -5.13
C LEU A 77 -13.26 3.81 -3.82
N LEU A 78 -12.61 4.40 -2.82
CA LEU A 78 -13.21 4.82 -1.57
C LEU A 78 -13.47 6.33 -1.50
N ASP A 79 -13.23 7.09 -2.58
CA ASP A 79 -13.59 8.50 -2.64
C ASP A 79 -15.10 8.69 -2.37
N GLY A 80 -15.44 9.71 -1.57
CA GLY A 80 -16.82 10.02 -1.16
C GLY A 80 -17.47 9.01 -0.19
N VAL A 81 -16.75 7.98 0.26
CA VAL A 81 -17.25 7.06 1.30
C VAL A 81 -17.32 7.80 2.65
N PRO A 82 -18.52 7.91 3.27
CA PRO A 82 -18.68 8.68 4.50
C PRO A 82 -18.08 7.94 5.69
N VAL A 83 -16.92 8.42 6.15
CA VAL A 83 -16.21 7.88 7.31
C VAL A 83 -15.93 8.98 8.33
N ASP A 84 -16.01 8.62 9.60
CA ASP A 84 -15.61 9.44 10.73
C ASP A 84 -14.14 9.13 11.05
N GLU A 85 -13.28 10.14 10.90
CA GLU A 85 -11.83 10.05 11.13
C GLU A 85 -11.48 9.54 12.54
N LYS A 86 -12.33 9.85 13.54
CA LYS A 86 -12.11 9.50 14.95
C LYS A 86 -12.61 8.11 15.32
N ARG A 87 -13.33 7.43 14.42
CA ARG A 87 -13.92 6.10 14.67
C ARG A 87 -13.00 5.00 14.16
N GLU A 88 -13.15 3.82 14.74
CA GLU A 88 -12.60 2.58 14.21
C GLU A 88 -13.68 1.67 13.61
N TYR A 89 -13.33 1.00 12.53
CA TYR A 89 -14.22 0.18 11.72
C TYR A 89 -13.76 -1.27 11.71
N THR A 90 -14.69 -2.19 11.92
CA THR A 90 -14.51 -3.61 11.61
C THR A 90 -14.49 -3.84 10.10
N ARG A 91 -14.00 -5.01 9.69
CA ARG A 91 -14.04 -5.45 8.29
C ARG A 91 -15.44 -5.37 7.69
N ALA A 92 -16.47 -5.82 8.43
CA ALA A 92 -17.84 -5.84 7.95
C ALA A 92 -18.42 -4.43 7.82
N GLU A 93 -18.11 -3.54 8.78
CA GLU A 93 -18.55 -2.15 8.70
C GLU A 93 -17.96 -1.46 7.48
N ILE A 94 -16.65 -1.50 7.27
CA ILE A 94 -16.05 -0.80 6.12
C ILE A 94 -16.50 -1.41 4.77
N TRP A 95 -16.69 -2.72 4.71
CA TRP A 95 -17.27 -3.41 3.54
C TRP A 95 -18.67 -2.89 3.22
N ASN A 96 -19.51 -2.71 4.24
CA ASN A 96 -20.88 -2.21 4.06
C ASN A 96 -20.88 -0.73 3.69
N VAL A 97 -20.04 0.10 4.32
CA VAL A 97 -19.95 1.53 4.00
C VAL A 97 -19.46 1.72 2.55
N ALA A 98 -18.54 0.88 2.06
CA ALA A 98 -18.05 0.94 0.69
C ALA A 98 -19.02 0.37 -0.36
N ALA A 99 -20.12 -0.27 0.04
CA ALA A 99 -21.11 -0.85 -0.88
C ALA A 99 -21.75 0.20 -1.81
N GLN A 100 -21.80 1.47 -1.40
CA GLN A 100 -22.29 2.57 -2.25
C GLN A 100 -21.44 2.77 -3.52
N ASN A 101 -20.17 2.36 -3.50
CA ASN A 101 -19.24 2.42 -4.64
C ASN A 101 -19.19 1.07 -5.40
N GLY A 102 -20.17 0.20 -5.15
CA GLY A 102 -20.30 -1.12 -5.77
C GLY A 102 -19.24 -2.13 -5.31
N ILE A 103 -19.22 -3.29 -5.97
CA ILE A 103 -18.31 -4.40 -5.64
C ILE A 103 -16.84 -3.95 -5.69
N ALA A 104 -16.48 -3.07 -6.64
CA ALA A 104 -15.12 -2.55 -6.73
C ALA A 104 -14.71 -1.76 -5.47
N GLY A 105 -15.60 -0.89 -4.96
CA GLY A 105 -15.37 -0.17 -3.70
C GLY A 105 -15.27 -1.12 -2.51
N GLN A 106 -16.10 -2.17 -2.46
CA GLN A 106 -16.03 -3.18 -1.39
C GLN A 106 -14.72 -3.96 -1.40
N MET A 107 -14.23 -4.33 -2.58
CA MET A 107 -12.94 -5.00 -2.73
C MET A 107 -11.78 -4.07 -2.33
N ASP A 108 -11.85 -2.78 -2.69
CA ASP A 108 -10.84 -1.79 -2.28
C ASP A 108 -10.86 -1.55 -0.77
N ALA A 109 -12.05 -1.53 -0.14
CA ALA A 109 -12.20 -1.46 1.31
C ALA A 109 -11.62 -2.69 2.01
N LEU A 110 -11.80 -3.89 1.44
CA LEU A 110 -11.21 -5.11 1.96
C LEU A 110 -9.68 -5.10 1.83
N GLY A 111 -9.16 -4.61 0.69
CA GLY A 111 -7.73 -4.41 0.47
C GLY A 111 -7.14 -3.41 1.46
N LEU A 112 -7.79 -2.27 1.66
CA LEU A 112 -7.42 -1.27 2.64
C LEU A 112 -7.45 -1.84 4.06
N TRP A 113 -8.48 -2.59 4.43
CA TRP A 113 -8.54 -3.25 5.73
C TRP A 113 -7.39 -4.25 5.90
N ALA A 114 -7.13 -5.11 4.91
CA ALA A 114 -6.03 -6.07 4.98
C ALA A 114 -4.68 -5.36 5.12
N LEU A 115 -4.52 -4.21 4.46
CA LEU A 115 -3.29 -3.44 4.44
C LEU A 115 -3.11 -2.53 5.65
N ALA A 116 -4.14 -1.92 6.24
CA ALA A 116 -3.98 -0.83 7.20
C ALA A 116 -4.65 -1.09 8.56
N SER A 117 -5.48 -2.13 8.68
CA SER A 117 -6.05 -2.46 9.98
C SER A 117 -4.99 -2.88 10.96
N ASP A 118 -5.20 -2.47 12.20
CA ASP A 118 -4.35 -2.86 13.32
C ASP A 118 -4.33 -4.40 13.44
N VAL A 119 -3.13 -4.95 13.65
CA VAL A 119 -2.92 -6.40 13.61
C VAL A 119 -3.51 -7.09 14.83
N GLU A 120 -3.53 -6.42 15.99
CA GLU A 120 -4.01 -6.98 17.25
C GLU A 120 -5.55 -6.93 17.33
N THR A 121 -6.12 -5.77 17.03
CA THR A 121 -7.56 -5.53 17.16
C THR A 121 -8.35 -5.89 15.91
N GLY A 122 -7.69 -5.96 14.75
CA GLY A 122 -8.32 -6.15 13.45
C GLY A 122 -9.22 -4.98 13.01
N ARG A 123 -9.08 -3.82 13.65
CA ARG A 123 -9.86 -2.61 13.36
C ARG A 123 -9.10 -1.66 12.45
N LEU A 124 -9.83 -1.06 11.51
CA LEU A 124 -9.32 -0.04 10.59
C LEU A 124 -9.68 1.34 11.15
N ARG A 125 -8.70 2.23 11.27
CA ARG A 125 -8.95 3.60 11.75
C ARG A 125 -9.61 4.43 10.65
N GLY A 126 -10.57 5.27 11.01
CA GLY A 126 -11.19 6.21 10.09
C GLY A 126 -10.15 7.14 9.44
N SER A 127 -9.13 7.55 10.21
CA SER A 127 -7.96 8.28 9.71
C SER A 127 -7.25 7.58 8.56
N ASP A 128 -7.14 6.24 8.59
CA ASP A 128 -6.51 5.48 7.50
C ASP A 128 -7.37 5.51 6.23
N VAL A 129 -8.70 5.45 6.37
CA VAL A 129 -9.62 5.59 5.23
C VAL A 129 -9.54 6.99 4.63
N VAL A 130 -9.51 8.02 5.47
CA VAL A 130 -9.36 9.42 5.02
C VAL A 130 -8.00 9.65 4.37
N ALA A 131 -6.91 9.12 4.94
CA ALA A 131 -5.57 9.18 4.34
C ALA A 131 -5.53 8.46 2.99
N PHE A 132 -6.24 7.33 2.86
CA PHE A 132 -6.38 6.64 1.58
C PHE A 132 -7.14 7.47 0.54
N GLN A 133 -8.28 8.06 0.94
CA GLN A 133 -9.05 8.99 0.11
C GLN A 133 -8.25 10.22 -0.33
N ARG A 134 -7.26 10.65 0.47
CA ARG A 134 -6.36 11.78 0.17
C ARG A 134 -5.07 11.38 -0.55
N GLY A 135 -4.78 10.08 -0.67
CA GLY A 135 -3.58 9.58 -1.31
C GLY A 135 -2.31 9.59 -0.45
N THR A 136 -2.44 9.68 0.88
CA THR A 136 -1.30 9.82 1.82
C THR A 136 -1.12 8.59 2.72
N LEU A 137 -1.95 7.56 2.57
CA LEU A 137 -1.95 6.38 3.46
C LEU A 137 -0.59 5.66 3.53
N PHE A 138 0.09 5.48 2.39
CA PHE A 138 1.26 4.60 2.34
C PHE A 138 2.42 5.12 3.18
N ASP A 139 2.61 6.43 3.28
CA ASP A 139 3.58 7.04 4.19
C ASP A 139 3.27 6.70 5.66
N GLU A 140 1.98 6.75 6.04
CA GLU A 140 1.55 6.44 7.40
C GLU A 140 1.69 4.96 7.75
N VAL A 141 1.37 4.07 6.80
CA VAL A 141 1.52 2.62 6.94
C VAL A 141 3.00 2.24 7.01
N GLU A 142 3.84 2.75 6.11
CA GLU A 142 5.29 2.54 6.16
C GLU A 142 5.83 2.95 7.55
N ARG A 143 5.50 4.15 8.03
CA ARG A 143 6.00 4.65 9.31
C ARG A 143 5.59 3.73 10.47
N ARG A 144 4.35 3.25 10.49
CA ARG A 144 3.86 2.30 11.51
C ARG A 144 4.57 0.94 11.44
N ARG A 145 4.93 0.48 10.24
CA ARG A 145 5.50 -0.86 9.98
C ARG A 145 7.01 -0.95 10.00
N LYS A 146 7.70 0.17 10.16
CA LYS A 146 9.15 0.15 10.41
C LYS A 146 9.52 -0.67 11.65
N GLY A 147 8.65 -0.70 12.66
CA GLY A 147 8.78 -1.54 13.85
C GLY A 147 8.14 -2.93 13.73
N ARG A 148 8.44 -3.83 14.66
CA ARG A 148 7.96 -5.23 14.65
C ARG A 148 6.54 -5.43 15.17
N ASN A 149 5.95 -4.42 15.80
CA ASN A 149 4.65 -4.53 16.48
C ASN A 149 3.45 -4.56 15.51
N GLN A 150 3.66 -4.25 14.23
CA GLN A 150 2.60 -4.15 13.22
C GLN A 150 2.93 -4.96 11.95
N VAL A 151 3.69 -6.05 12.14
CA VAL A 151 3.96 -7.04 11.09
C VAL A 151 2.65 -7.70 10.68
N LEU A 152 2.36 -7.76 9.39
CA LEU A 152 1.16 -8.42 8.89
C LEU A 152 1.21 -9.93 9.21
N PRO A 153 0.10 -10.54 9.65
CA PRO A 153 0.01 -11.99 9.71
C PRO A 153 -0.02 -12.56 8.28
N PHE A 154 0.42 -13.81 8.11
CA PHE A 154 0.53 -14.46 6.81
C PHE A 154 -0.75 -14.41 5.96
N TRP A 155 -1.92 -14.60 6.58
CA TRP A 155 -3.20 -14.55 5.87
C TRP A 155 -3.61 -13.14 5.38
N ARG A 156 -2.95 -12.08 5.85
CA ARG A 156 -3.02 -10.72 5.29
C ARG A 156 -1.86 -10.39 4.35
N GLY A 157 -1.08 -11.40 3.96
CA GLY A 157 0.06 -11.26 3.05
C GLY A 157 1.35 -10.82 3.73
N GLY A 158 1.51 -11.06 5.04
CA GLY A 158 2.79 -10.86 5.72
C GLY A 158 3.70 -12.09 5.72
N PRO A 159 4.96 -11.98 6.17
CA PRO A 159 5.92 -13.07 6.06
C PRO A 159 5.67 -14.19 7.08
N ILE A 160 5.96 -15.44 6.68
CA ILE A 160 5.99 -16.59 7.61
C ILE A 160 7.12 -16.43 8.64
N SER A 161 8.28 -15.91 8.20
CA SER A 161 9.43 -15.62 9.06
C SER A 161 9.89 -14.19 8.83
N VAL A 162 9.72 -13.35 9.85
CA VAL A 162 10.13 -11.94 9.84
C VAL A 162 11.62 -11.80 9.56
N ALA A 163 12.46 -12.55 10.28
CA ALA A 163 13.91 -12.48 10.15
C ALA A 163 14.39 -12.95 8.76
N GLY A 164 13.87 -14.09 8.28
CA GLY A 164 14.22 -14.62 6.96
C GLY A 164 13.77 -13.69 5.83
N HIS A 165 12.58 -13.11 5.95
CA HIS A 165 12.05 -12.17 4.98
C HIS A 165 12.86 -10.85 4.97
N SER A 166 13.13 -10.23 6.11
CA SER A 166 13.97 -9.03 6.20
C SER A 166 15.32 -9.24 5.53
N TRP A 167 15.98 -10.38 5.82
CA TRP A 167 17.26 -10.71 5.21
C TRP A 167 17.17 -10.85 3.69
N ALA A 168 16.19 -11.62 3.19
CA ALA A 168 16.03 -11.87 1.76
C ALA A 168 15.72 -10.59 0.98
N VAL A 169 14.82 -9.77 1.51
CA VAL A 169 14.40 -8.50 0.89
C VAL A 169 15.53 -7.48 0.88
N LYS A 170 16.28 -7.35 1.98
CA LYS A 170 17.48 -6.50 2.02
C LYS A 170 18.52 -6.97 1.02
N ARG A 171 18.77 -8.29 0.94
CA ARG A 171 19.79 -8.86 0.07
C ARG A 171 19.48 -8.72 -1.42
N LEU A 172 18.22 -8.92 -1.82
CA LEU A 172 17.81 -8.98 -3.22
C LEU A 172 17.36 -7.63 -3.79
N LEU A 173 16.77 -6.77 -2.96
CA LEU A 173 16.09 -5.56 -3.41
C LEU A 173 16.54 -4.28 -2.70
N ASP A 174 17.46 -4.41 -1.73
CA ASP A 174 18.00 -3.33 -0.90
C ASP A 174 16.91 -2.56 -0.12
N VAL A 175 15.91 -3.28 0.39
CA VAL A 175 14.84 -2.71 1.19
C VAL A 175 14.98 -3.15 2.66
N ASP A 176 14.93 -2.18 3.57
CA ASP A 176 14.99 -2.43 5.00
C ASP A 176 13.58 -2.50 5.62
N VAL A 177 13.20 -3.67 6.13
CA VAL A 177 11.92 -3.92 6.79
C VAL A 177 12.12 -4.51 8.19
N TYR A 178 11.20 -4.21 9.10
CA TYR A 178 11.16 -4.75 10.47
C TYR A 178 12.41 -4.48 11.30
N ARG A 179 12.83 -3.21 11.38
CA ARG A 179 14.00 -2.82 12.18
C ARG A 179 13.80 -3.32 13.61
N ALA A 180 14.82 -3.99 14.16
CA ALA A 180 14.81 -4.34 15.57
C ALA A 180 14.88 -3.03 16.36
N ASP A 181 14.00 -2.87 17.37
CA ASP A 181 14.13 -1.75 18.29
C ASP A 181 15.44 -1.91 19.03
N SER A 182 16.44 -1.08 18.70
CA SER A 182 17.70 -0.99 19.43
C SER A 182 17.46 -0.22 20.73
N LYS A 183 16.69 -0.81 21.65
CA LYS A 183 16.61 -0.43 23.07
C LYS A 183 16.21 -1.63 23.90
N HIS A 184 17.22 -2.41 24.30
CA HIS A 184 17.35 -3.06 25.61
C HIS A 184 18.73 -3.71 25.67
N ASP A 185 19.74 -2.88 25.98
CA ASP A 185 20.92 -3.28 26.75
C ASP A 185 20.78 -2.62 28.13
#